data_AF-U5S1H5-F1
#
_entry.id   AF-U5S1H5-F1
#
_cell.length_a   1.000
_cell.length_b   1.000
_cell.length_c   1.000
_cell.angle_alpha   90.00
_cell.angle_beta   90.00
_cell.angle_gamma   90.00
#
_symmetry.space_group_name_H-M   'P 1'
#
loop_
_entity.id
_entity.type
_entity.pdbx_description
1 polymer ?
#
loop_
_entity_poly.entity_id
_entity_poly.type
_entity_poly.pdbx_seq_one_letter_code
_entity_poly.pdbx_strand_id
1 'polypeptide(L)'
;MRGHYLSCYIKDFTRGLGYTMVGAGGTGIGCVGATGGFAALSGLGELGRASYIIHPKYGLTNRAMWMHFTDFPIVPTRPIDFGSREFCMTCK
;
A
#
# COMPACT_ATOMS: atom_id res chain seq x y z
N MET A 1 6.53 -2.30 -14.40
CA MET A 1 7.60 -3.31 -14.20
C MET A 1 8.48 -3.04 -12.98
N ARG A 2 8.97 -1.81 -12.73
CA ARG A 2 9.90 -1.52 -11.61
C ARG A 2 9.43 -2.00 -10.22
N GLY A 3 8.15 -1.82 -9.88
CA GLY A 3 7.60 -2.26 -8.59
C GLY A 3 7.61 -3.78 -8.39
N HIS A 4 7.53 -4.57 -9.46
CA HIS A 4 7.55 -6.02 -9.39
C HIS A 4 8.93 -6.55 -8.98
N TYR A 5 10.00 -6.00 -9.58
CA TYR A 5 11.37 -6.36 -9.20
C TYR A 5 11.67 -6.00 -7.75
N LEU A 6 11.26 -4.81 -7.29
CA LEU A 6 11.42 -4.41 -5.89
C LEU A 6 10.72 -5.38 -4.93
N SER A 7 9.51 -5.81 -5.28
CA SER A 7 8.77 -6.80 -4.52
C SER A 7 9.52 -8.14 -4.42
N CYS A 8 10.12 -8.63 -5.51
CA CYS A 8 10.94 -9.84 -5.47
C CYS A 8 12.16 -9.68 -4.56
N TYR A 9 12.91 -8.58 -4.71
CA TYR A 9 14.12 -8.34 -3.91
C TYR A 9 13.83 -8.26 -2.41
N ILE A 10 12.78 -7.56 -1.99
CA ILE A 10 12.47 -7.43 -0.57
C ILE A 10 12.00 -8.75 0.04
N LYS A 11 11.30 -9.58 -0.75
CA LYS A 11 10.92 -10.92 -0.33
C LYS A 11 12.13 -11.82 -0.13
N ASP A 12 13.07 -11.80 -1.07
CA ASP A 12 14.27 -12.63 -0.98
C ASP A 12 15.19 -12.16 0.16
N PHE A 13 15.31 -10.85 0.37
CA PHE A 13 15.99 -10.30 1.54
C PHE A 13 15.36 -10.77 2.85
N THR A 14 14.04 -10.65 2.99
CA THR A 14 13.32 -11.06 4.20
C THR A 14 13.43 -12.56 4.46
N ARG A 15 13.38 -13.38 3.40
CA ARG A 15 13.62 -14.83 3.47
C ARG A 15 15.05 -15.16 3.87
N GLY A 16 16.04 -14.40 3.40
CA GLY A 16 17.43 -14.52 3.84
C GLY A 16 17.62 -14.25 5.33
N LEU A 17 16.75 -13.44 5.94
CA LEU A 17 16.72 -13.21 7.40
C LEU A 17 16.00 -14.33 8.17
N GLY A 18 15.45 -15.35 7.49
CA GLY A 18 14.73 -16.45 8.11
C GLY A 18 13.23 -16.21 8.31
N TYR A 19 12.69 -15.09 7.81
CA TYR A 19 11.27 -14.75 7.95
C TYR A 19 10.52 -15.01 6.65
N THR A 20 9.26 -15.42 6.75
CA THR A 20 8.43 -15.64 5.57
C THR A 20 7.87 -14.31 5.08
N MET A 21 7.88 -14.11 3.76
CA MET A 21 7.19 -12.98 3.13
C MET A 21 6.40 -13.46 1.91
N VAL A 22 5.09 -13.22 1.93
CA VAL A 22 4.13 -13.64 0.92
C VAL A 22 3.36 -12.46 0.34
N GLY A 23 2.77 -12.69 -0.83
CA GLY A 23 2.08 -11.67 -1.62
C GLY A 23 3.01 -11.06 -2.67
N ALA A 24 2.43 -10.75 -3.83
CA ALA A 24 3.08 -9.96 -4.88
C ALA A 24 1.99 -9.45 -5.83
N GLY A 25 1.73 -8.15 -5.80
CA GLY A 25 0.87 -7.53 -6.82
C GLY A 25 0.32 -6.19 -6.37
N GLY A 26 0.51 -5.16 -7.19
CA GLY A 26 -0.51 -4.11 -7.32
C GLY A 26 -1.76 -4.70 -7.99
N THR A 27 -2.85 -3.93 -8.05
CA THR A 27 -4.20 -4.33 -8.53
C THR A 27 -4.18 -5.40 -9.66
N GLY A 28 -4.22 -6.70 -9.31
CA GLY A 28 -4.04 -7.80 -10.26
C GLY A 28 -3.54 -9.13 -9.67
N ILE A 29 -3.10 -10.04 -10.55
CA ILE A 29 -2.68 -11.43 -10.25
C ILE A 29 -1.62 -11.46 -9.15
N GLY A 30 -1.92 -12.15 -8.03
CA GLY A 30 -1.02 -12.27 -6.87
C GLY A 30 -1.29 -11.29 -5.72
N CYS A 31 -2.32 -10.43 -5.83
CA CYS A 31 -2.85 -9.67 -4.70
C CYS A 31 -3.53 -10.60 -3.71
N VAL A 32 -3.07 -10.58 -2.45
CA VAL A 32 -3.66 -11.39 -1.36
C VAL A 32 -4.82 -10.64 -0.67
N GLY A 33 -5.25 -9.48 -1.18
CA GLY A 33 -6.34 -8.68 -0.62
C GLY A 33 -6.46 -7.26 -1.19
N ALA A 34 -7.32 -6.45 -0.58
CA ALA A 34 -7.64 -5.09 -1.02
C ALA A 34 -6.53 -4.09 -0.67
N THR A 35 -5.65 -3.79 -1.63
CA THR A 35 -4.47 -2.92 -1.45
C THR A 35 -4.80 -1.53 -0.91
N GLY A 36 -5.94 -0.95 -1.30
CA GLY A 36 -6.39 0.35 -0.80
C GLY A 36 -6.64 0.36 0.72
N GLY A 37 -7.32 -0.66 1.25
CA GLY A 37 -7.60 -0.74 2.69
C GLY A 37 -6.32 -0.86 3.52
N PHE A 38 -5.39 -1.72 3.10
CA PHE A 38 -4.10 -1.87 3.78
C PHE A 38 -3.22 -0.62 3.71
N ALA A 39 -3.27 0.11 2.58
CA ALA A 39 -2.55 1.37 2.44
C ALA A 39 -3.13 2.49 3.32
N ALA A 40 -4.45 2.51 3.53
CA ALA A 40 -5.06 3.42 4.49
C ALA A 40 -4.63 3.09 5.92
N LEU A 41 -4.65 1.81 6.29
CA LEU A 41 -4.23 1.35 7.61
C LEU A 41 -2.75 1.62 7.89
N SER A 42 -1.88 1.51 6.87
CA SER A 42 -0.46 1.83 7.00
C SER A 42 -0.14 3.33 6.98
N GLY A 43 -1.14 4.20 6.81
CA GLY A 43 -0.94 5.64 6.77
C GLY A 43 -0.26 6.14 5.49
N LEU A 44 -0.29 5.35 4.41
CA LEU A 44 0.28 5.75 3.12
C LEU A 44 -0.59 6.83 2.42
N GLY A 45 -1.87 6.87 2.75
CA GLY A 45 -2.82 7.84 2.21
C GLY A 45 -4.24 7.55 2.68
N GLU A 46 -5.20 8.29 2.14
CA GLU A 46 -6.62 8.11 2.45
C GLU A 46 -7.41 7.71 1.21
N LEU A 47 -8.52 7.01 1.42
CA LEU A 47 -9.44 6.65 0.35
C LEU A 47 -10.22 7.89 -0.10
N GLY A 48 -10.14 8.19 -1.39
CA GLY A 48 -10.87 9.29 -2.01
C GLY A 48 -12.05 8.85 -2.87
N ARG A 49 -12.77 9.83 -3.44
CA ARG A 49 -13.90 9.65 -4.38
C ARG A 49 -13.56 8.73 -5.56
N ALA A 50 -12.30 8.75 -6.02
CA ALA A 50 -11.83 7.91 -7.11
C ALA A 50 -11.74 6.41 -6.75
N SER A 51 -12.08 6.00 -5.51
CA SER A 51 -11.88 4.64 -4.98
C SER A 51 -10.43 4.17 -4.95
N TYR A 52 -9.49 5.11 -5.03
CA TYR A 52 -8.05 4.92 -4.88
C TYR A 52 -7.54 5.71 -3.68
N ILE A 53 -6.36 5.32 -3.21
CA ILE A 53 -5.64 6.06 -2.19
C ILE A 53 -5.07 7.35 -2.77
N ILE A 54 -5.34 8.45 -2.08
CA ILE A 54 -4.77 9.76 -2.32
C ILE A 54 -3.58 9.92 -1.37
N HIS A 55 -2.38 10.07 -1.92
CA HIS A 55 -1.19 10.36 -1.14
C HIS A 55 -1.06 11.88 -0.92
N PRO A 56 -0.72 12.38 0.28
CA PRO A 56 -0.68 13.83 0.56
C PRO A 56 0.28 14.60 -0.36
N LYS A 57 1.43 14.00 -0.71
CA LYS A 57 2.44 14.61 -1.60
C LYS A 57 2.21 14.37 -3.10
N TYR A 58 1.66 13.22 -3.47
CA TYR A 58 1.64 12.74 -4.87
C TYR A 58 0.22 12.62 -5.44
N GLY A 59 -0.80 12.90 -4.63
CA GLY A 59 -2.20 12.73 -5.00
C GLY A 59 -2.53 11.31 -5.47
N LEU A 60 -3.35 11.23 -6.51
CA LEU A 60 -3.80 9.98 -7.14
C LEU A 60 -2.79 9.37 -8.13
N THR A 61 -1.60 9.97 -8.28
CA THR A 61 -0.59 9.42 -9.20
C THR A 61 0.05 8.14 -8.65
N ASN A 62 -0.01 7.91 -7.34
CA ASN A 62 0.49 6.70 -6.71
C ASN A 62 -0.54 5.56 -6.77
N ARG A 63 -0.64 4.89 -7.92
CA ARG A 63 -1.65 3.82 -8.16
C ARG A 63 -1.17 2.41 -7.85
N ALA A 64 0.13 2.22 -7.61
CA ALA A 64 0.73 0.90 -7.41
C ALA A 64 1.11 0.70 -5.95
N MET A 65 0.13 0.30 -5.14
CA MET A 65 0.32 0.01 -3.72
C MET A 65 0.60 -1.49 -3.55
N TRP A 66 1.86 -1.81 -3.35
CA TRP A 66 2.33 -3.18 -3.14
C TRP A 66 2.22 -3.50 -1.66
N MET A 67 1.71 -4.69 -1.35
CA MET A 67 1.60 -5.15 0.02
C MET A 67 2.15 -6.56 0.14
N HIS A 68 2.75 -6.83 1.28
CA HIS A 68 3.32 -8.11 1.64
C HIS A 68 2.88 -8.48 3.05
N PHE A 69 2.56 -9.74 3.25
CA PHE A 69 2.36 -10.30 4.58
C PHE A 69 3.66 -10.96 5.00
N THR A 70 4.08 -10.70 6.22
CA THR A 70 5.31 -11.25 6.78
C THR A 70 5.20 -11.42 8.28
N ASP A 71 5.86 -12.45 8.80
CA ASP A 71 6.12 -12.67 10.22
C ASP A 71 7.32 -11.85 10.73
N PHE A 72 7.98 -11.08 9.86
CA PHE A 72 9.04 -10.16 10.25
C PHE A 72 8.50 -9.11 11.23
N PRO A 73 9.13 -8.92 12.41
CA PRO A 73 8.65 -7.97 13.41
C PRO A 73 8.94 -6.52 12.97
N ILE A 74 7.91 -5.84 12.45
CA ILE A 74 7.96 -4.43 12.05
C ILE A 74 7.02 -3.61 12.93
N VAL A 75 7.47 -2.41 13.29
CA VAL A 75 6.63 -1.46 14.04
C VAL A 75 5.53 -0.94 13.11
N PRO A 76 4.24 -1.11 13.47
CA PRO A 76 3.15 -0.63 12.65
C PRO A 76 3.14 0.91 12.63
N THR A 77 2.89 1.46 11.45
CA THR A 77 2.61 2.88 11.28
C THR A 77 1.15 3.17 11.60
N ARG A 78 0.83 4.43 11.91
CA ARG A 78 -0.53 4.86 12.19
C ARG A 78 -1.22 5.36 10.92
N PRO A 79 -2.54 5.19 10.78
CA PRO A 79 -3.33 5.88 9.76
C PRO A 79 -3.14 7.39 9.82
N ILE A 80 -3.35 8.05 8.68
CA ILE A 80 -3.29 9.51 8.56
C ILE A 80 -4.67 10.10 8.27
N ASP A 81 -4.84 11.36 8.68
CA ASP A 81 -5.98 12.20 8.31
C ASP A 81 -5.44 13.57 7.87
N PHE A 82 -5.56 13.86 6.58
CA PHE A 82 -5.25 15.11 5.90
C PHE A 82 -6.51 15.74 5.28
N GLY A 83 -7.71 15.25 5.65
CA GLY A 83 -8.98 15.81 5.20
C GLY A 83 -9.34 15.47 3.75
N SER A 84 -8.80 14.37 3.21
CA SER A 84 -9.07 13.99 1.82
C SER A 84 -10.56 13.65 1.62
N ARG A 85 -11.19 13.08 2.64
CA ARG A 85 -12.62 12.75 2.64
C ARG A 85 -13.48 14.00 2.55
N GLU A 86 -13.22 14.99 3.40
CA GLU A 86 -13.96 16.26 3.41
C GLU A 86 -13.80 17.03 2.10
N PHE A 87 -12.59 17.02 1.55
CA PHE A 87 -12.35 17.53 0.21
C PHE A 87 -13.15 16.77 -0.85
N CYS A 88 -13.12 15.43 -0.80
CA CYS A 88 -13.85 14.58 -1.76
C CYS A 88 -15.36 14.78 -1.70
N MET A 89 -15.96 15.16 -0.55
CA MET A 89 -17.40 15.42 -0.43
C MET A 89 -17.84 16.66 -1.20
N THR A 90 -16.97 17.68 -1.28
CA THR A 90 -17.29 18.98 -1.90
C THR A 90 -16.72 19.14 -3.32
N CYS A 91 -15.72 18.32 -3.67
CA CYS A 91 -15.13 18.27 -4.99
C CYS A 91 -16.17 17.86 -6.06
N LYS A 92 -16.16 18.55 -7.20
CA LYS A 92 -17.06 18.33 -8.35
C LYS A 92 -16.35 17.53 -9.43
#